data_AF-A0A9P1M144-F1
#
_entry.id   AF-A0A9P1M144-F1
#
_cell.length_a   1.000
_cell.length_b   1.000
_cell.length_c   1.000
_cell.angle_alpha   90.00
_cell.angle_beta   90.00
_cell.angle_gamma   90.00
#
_symmetry.space_group_name_H-M   'P 1'
#
loop_
_entity.id
_entity.type
_entity.pdbx_description
1 polymer ?
#
loop_
_entity_poly.entity_id
_entity_poly.type
_entity_poly.pdbx_seq_one_letter_code
_entity_poly.pdbx_strand_id
1 'polypeptide(L)'
;MKDFKNFFTKILFDIAYKFPFVFPKWIRYYSSEYHSNSDYVKEAKVRSCETKRASLFDYPAYWKAISFSFTLNKEELTKLKRWRKKVSLNNYNDFIYDKIDYTSFDRSKGYMHIGRIGINKEDITDEISPIYLKSNYLDSIFITLSKYGAGLSVITFYFYLNKEASNMINSISIPNMEYFVRLDSLNLFSRKNRSVCLTDKESFAKDCIKKNMMEVAKEGWDLLTVITSNMGIKKRRDDIYCVNDMYLDQNEPYFVKVASNNTSGESILIPRYHHFLDVGLSDNNDEHFIIDNHFNIDLVDMTYMKVCPESTFTEHNNFRFRYCANYESHLAITPVLLIIKRIDALNDLIDNAKLYNKNISMGKLHSSLFHVLHDIQMISGWLSTLKKDIPYSLLAGYYEISKRIIERQVDRVNELQLTVKTFYGLSENRIQVSNIRYNKIYSLVVFIFVIIQVLLAAMTIDWQKKGVWYTPLIEYLKGIFN
;
A
#
# COMPACT_ATOMS: atom_id res chain seq x y z
N MET A 1 1.85 -23.28 22.60
CA MET A 1 2.24 -24.37 21.68
C MET A 1 3.76 -24.30 21.54
N LYS A 2 4.54 -25.30 21.99
CA LYS A 2 6.01 -25.24 21.87
C LYS A 2 6.37 -25.44 20.39
N ASP A 3 6.90 -24.39 19.76
CA ASP A 3 7.38 -24.41 18.38
C ASP A 3 8.37 -25.58 18.18
N PHE A 4 8.10 -26.48 17.23
CA PHE A 4 8.96 -27.62 16.90
C PHE A 4 10.42 -27.19 16.60
N LYS A 5 10.58 -26.04 15.95
CA LYS A 5 11.89 -25.42 15.70
C LYS A 5 12.64 -25.07 16.98
N ASN A 6 11.94 -24.65 18.04
CA ASN A 6 12.55 -24.32 19.32
C ASN A 6 13.08 -25.57 20.00
N PHE A 7 12.26 -26.62 20.05
CA PHE A 7 12.67 -27.89 20.61
C PHE A 7 13.93 -28.45 19.91
N PHE A 8 13.92 -28.45 18.57
CA PHE A 8 15.06 -28.92 17.78
C PHE A 8 16.33 -28.07 18.00
N THR A 9 16.19 -26.74 18.00
CA THR A 9 17.35 -25.85 18.20
C THR A 9 17.97 -26.05 19.58
N LYS A 10 17.15 -26.28 20.62
CA LYS A 10 17.63 -26.56 21.98
C LYS A 10 18.49 -27.83 22.01
N ILE A 11 17.96 -28.94 21.49
CA ILE A 11 18.67 -30.22 21.43
C ILE A 11 19.97 -30.08 20.64
N LEU A 12 19.91 -29.41 19.49
CA LEU A 12 21.09 -29.21 18.65
C LEU A 12 22.19 -28.45 19.40
N PHE A 13 21.83 -27.37 20.10
CA PHE A 13 22.80 -26.57 20.85
C PHE A 13 23.33 -27.32 22.07
N ASP A 14 22.49 -28.09 22.77
CA ASP A 14 22.93 -28.92 23.90
C ASP A 14 23.96 -29.99 23.45
N ILE A 15 23.69 -30.67 22.33
CA ILE A 15 24.62 -31.68 21.77
C ILE A 15 25.88 -31.00 21.23
N ALA A 16 25.75 -29.87 20.53
CA ALA A 16 26.89 -29.12 19.99
C ALA A 16 27.77 -28.51 21.08
N TYR A 17 27.20 -28.11 22.21
CA TYR A 17 27.94 -27.65 23.37
C TYR A 17 28.74 -28.79 24.03
N LYS A 18 28.14 -29.97 24.15
CA LYS A 18 28.79 -31.16 24.74
C LYS A 18 29.84 -31.79 23.83
N PHE A 19 29.61 -31.80 22.51
CA PHE A 19 30.48 -32.43 21.51
C PHE A 19 30.82 -31.47 20.37
N PRO A 20 31.52 -30.35 20.64
CA PRO A 20 31.68 -29.26 19.68
C PRO A 20 32.44 -29.68 18.41
N PHE A 21 33.36 -30.63 18.52
CA PHE A 21 34.18 -31.10 17.39
C PHE A 21 33.39 -31.81 16.28
N VAL A 22 32.18 -32.30 16.56
CA VAL A 22 31.31 -32.99 15.58
C VAL A 22 30.52 -31.99 14.71
N PHE A 23 30.42 -30.73 15.13
CA PHE A 23 29.58 -29.73 14.49
C PHE A 23 30.39 -28.69 13.69
N PRO A 24 29.80 -28.13 12.61
CA PRO A 24 30.38 -26.99 11.90
C PRO A 24 30.71 -25.80 12.82
N LYS A 25 31.78 -25.06 12.50
CA LYS A 25 32.25 -23.90 13.29
C LYS A 25 31.15 -22.90 13.67
N TRP A 26 30.19 -22.66 12.78
CA TRP A 26 29.10 -21.71 13.02
C TRP A 26 28.10 -22.23 14.08
N ILE A 27 27.76 -23.52 14.07
CA ILE A 27 26.91 -24.14 15.10
C ILE A 27 27.65 -24.13 16.44
N ARG A 28 28.95 -24.44 16.42
CA ARG A 28 29.80 -24.38 17.63
C ARG A 28 29.74 -23.00 18.28
N TYR A 29 29.95 -21.95 17.48
CA TYR A 29 29.87 -20.57 17.92
C TYR A 29 28.50 -20.24 18.54
N TYR A 30 27.40 -20.56 17.84
CA TYR A 30 26.07 -20.30 18.41
C TYR A 30 25.78 -21.12 19.66
N SER A 31 26.23 -22.38 19.72
CA SER A 31 26.07 -23.20 20.91
C SER A 31 26.91 -22.68 22.08
N SER A 32 28.10 -22.11 21.88
CA SER A 32 28.88 -21.53 22.99
C SER A 32 28.29 -20.23 23.51
N GLU A 33 27.80 -19.36 22.61
CA GLU A 33 27.24 -18.06 22.95
C GLU A 33 25.82 -18.15 23.55
N TYR A 34 24.98 -19.06 23.04
CA TYR A 34 23.54 -19.06 23.31
C TYR A 34 23.02 -20.33 24.00
N HIS A 35 23.90 -21.25 24.41
CA HIS A 35 23.50 -22.37 25.25
C HIS A 35 23.04 -21.89 26.64
N SER A 36 22.16 -22.65 27.28
CA SER A 36 21.53 -22.28 28.56
C SER A 36 22.49 -21.95 29.71
N ASN A 37 23.74 -22.43 29.62
CA ASN A 37 24.81 -22.18 30.60
C ASN A 37 25.79 -21.06 30.22
N SER A 38 25.63 -20.40 29.07
CA SER A 38 26.49 -19.28 28.69
C SER A 38 26.25 -18.06 29.59
N ASP A 39 27.28 -17.26 29.79
CA ASP A 39 27.21 -16.06 30.63
C ASP A 39 26.19 -15.06 30.08
N TYR A 40 26.17 -14.92 28.75
CA TYR A 40 25.20 -14.10 28.04
C TYR A 40 23.73 -14.49 28.32
N VAL A 41 23.39 -15.78 28.27
CA VAL A 41 22.02 -16.25 28.56
C VAL A 41 21.69 -16.13 30.05
N LYS A 42 22.65 -16.35 30.94
CA LYS A 42 22.47 -16.16 32.39
C LYS A 42 22.19 -14.69 32.73
N GLU A 43 22.98 -13.76 32.19
CA GLU A 43 22.76 -12.31 32.36
C GLU A 43 21.40 -11.87 31.79
N ALA A 44 21.05 -12.35 30.59
CA ALA A 44 19.75 -12.07 29.98
C ALA A 44 18.58 -12.60 30.82
N LYS A 45 18.70 -13.80 31.41
CA LYS A 45 17.68 -14.36 32.31
C LYS A 45 17.46 -13.50 33.55
N VAL A 46 18.54 -13.04 34.19
CA VAL A 46 18.45 -12.17 35.38
C VAL A 46 17.75 -10.85 35.03
N ARG A 47 18.16 -10.18 33.95
CA ARG A 47 17.51 -8.93 33.47
C ARG A 47 16.05 -9.15 33.10
N SER A 48 15.71 -10.30 32.50
CA SER A 48 14.35 -10.59 32.06
C SER A 48 13.35 -10.82 33.20
N CYS A 49 13.81 -11.13 34.42
CA CYS A 49 12.91 -11.52 35.51
C CYS A 49 12.09 -10.34 36.08
N GLU A 50 12.52 -9.10 35.81
CA GLU A 50 11.88 -7.89 36.33
C GLU A 50 10.74 -7.39 35.43
N THR A 51 10.82 -7.63 34.12
CA THR A 51 9.88 -7.03 33.16
C THR A 51 8.57 -7.81 32.99
N LYS A 52 7.43 -7.13 33.20
CA LYS A 52 6.07 -7.69 33.15
C LYS A 52 5.16 -7.04 32.10
N ARG A 53 5.48 -5.84 31.64
CA ARG A 53 4.61 -5.06 30.74
C ARG A 53 5.35 -4.56 29.50
N ALA A 54 4.62 -4.28 28.43
CA ALA A 54 5.14 -3.59 27.25
C ALA A 54 4.22 -2.45 26.80
N SER A 55 4.82 -1.37 26.32
CA SER A 55 4.11 -0.26 25.69
C SER A 55 4.79 0.13 24.38
N LEU A 56 4.00 0.60 23.43
CA LEU A 56 4.50 1.11 22.15
C LEU A 56 5.35 2.37 22.34
N PHE A 57 4.92 3.27 23.23
CA PHE A 57 5.63 4.50 23.56
C PHE A 57 5.88 4.61 25.07
N ASP A 58 6.79 5.52 25.40
CA ASP A 58 7.28 5.79 26.76
C ASP A 58 6.19 6.38 27.66
N TYR A 59 5.20 7.05 27.07
CA TYR A 59 4.03 7.59 27.74
C TYR A 59 2.77 6.89 27.21
N PRO A 60 1.72 6.75 28.04
CA PRO A 60 0.45 6.19 27.60
C PRO A 60 -0.11 6.98 26.41
N ALA A 61 -0.22 6.33 25.25
CA ALA A 61 -0.74 6.96 24.05
C ALA A 61 -2.24 6.69 23.89
N TYR A 62 -2.98 7.73 23.54
CA TYR A 62 -4.38 7.58 23.13
C TYR A 62 -4.42 7.30 21.64
N TRP A 63 -4.76 6.06 21.27
CA TRP A 63 -5.00 5.70 19.87
C TRP A 63 -6.38 6.19 19.48
N LYS A 64 -6.40 7.34 18.83
CA LYS A 64 -7.62 8.11 18.55
C LYS A 64 -8.40 7.53 17.38
N ALA A 65 -7.73 7.28 16.27
CA ALA A 65 -8.40 6.95 15.03
C ALA A 65 -7.51 6.16 14.06
N ILE A 66 -8.17 5.59 13.05
CA ILE A 66 -7.55 5.09 11.81
C ILE A 66 -8.27 5.74 10.65
N SER A 67 -7.51 6.34 9.73
CA SER A 67 -8.07 6.95 8.53
C SER A 67 -7.71 6.13 7.30
N PHE A 68 -8.65 6.01 6.37
CA PHE A 68 -8.45 5.39 5.06
C PHE A 68 -8.83 6.39 3.98
N SER A 69 -7.86 6.78 3.16
CA SER A 69 -8.05 7.71 2.06
C SER A 69 -7.76 7.06 0.72
N PHE A 70 -8.54 7.37 -0.31
CA PHE A 70 -8.30 6.91 -1.67
C PHE A 70 -8.96 7.80 -2.71
N THR A 71 -8.52 7.65 -3.97
CA THR A 71 -9.06 8.44 -5.09
C THR A 71 -10.35 7.84 -5.63
N LEU A 72 -11.30 8.70 -6.03
CA LEU A 72 -12.54 8.32 -6.70
C LEU A 72 -12.55 8.79 -8.16
N ASN A 73 -12.94 7.91 -9.06
CA ASN A 73 -13.23 8.28 -10.44
C ASN A 73 -14.70 8.77 -10.60
N LYS A 74 -15.05 9.22 -11.81
CA LYS A 74 -16.40 9.75 -12.11
C LYS A 74 -17.53 8.75 -11.83
N GLU A 75 -17.33 7.48 -12.17
CA GLU A 75 -18.32 6.43 -11.92
C GLU A 75 -18.49 6.20 -10.41
N GLU A 76 -17.38 6.17 -9.66
CA GLU A 76 -17.37 5.97 -8.22
C GLU A 76 -17.99 7.15 -7.45
N LEU A 77 -17.81 8.39 -7.91
CA LEU A 77 -18.51 9.55 -7.37
C LEU A 77 -20.03 9.44 -7.57
N THR A 78 -20.48 8.97 -8.73
CA THR A 78 -21.90 8.73 -9.00
C THR A 78 -22.48 7.67 -8.06
N LYS A 79 -21.71 6.62 -7.80
CA LYS A 79 -22.05 5.56 -6.83
C LYS A 79 -22.12 6.09 -5.40
N LEU A 80 -21.15 6.91 -4.98
CA LEU A 80 -21.15 7.58 -3.67
C LEU A 80 -22.41 8.44 -3.50
N LYS A 81 -22.77 9.25 -4.51
CA LYS A 81 -23.98 10.08 -4.49
C LYS A 81 -25.24 9.24 -4.28
N ARG A 82 -25.40 8.15 -5.05
CA ARG A 82 -26.55 7.23 -4.93
C ARG A 82 -26.60 6.57 -3.56
N TRP A 83 -25.47 6.09 -3.07
CA TRP A 83 -25.37 5.49 -1.74
C TRP A 83 -25.76 6.50 -0.66
N ARG A 84 -25.19 7.71 -0.70
CA ARG A 84 -25.44 8.77 0.30
C ARG A 84 -26.91 9.18 0.36
N LYS A 85 -27.60 9.22 -0.78
CA LYS A 85 -29.07 9.43 -0.86
C LYS A 85 -29.85 8.30 -0.18
N LYS A 86 -29.43 7.05 -0.36
CA LYS A 86 -30.10 5.87 0.19
C LYS A 86 -29.99 5.77 1.71
N VAL A 87 -28.86 6.16 2.27
CA VAL A 87 -28.56 6.01 3.71
C VAL A 87 -28.81 7.29 4.53
N SER A 88 -29.30 8.36 3.88
CA SER A 88 -29.54 9.63 4.54
C SER A 88 -30.67 9.52 5.54
N LEU A 89 -30.47 10.05 6.75
CA LEU A 89 -31.55 10.28 7.71
C LEU A 89 -32.33 11.57 7.38
N ASN A 90 -31.69 12.49 6.66
CA ASN A 90 -32.27 13.78 6.28
C ASN A 90 -32.70 13.78 4.80
N ASN A 91 -33.99 14.01 4.55
CA ASN A 91 -34.57 14.08 3.21
C ASN A 91 -34.21 15.38 2.44
N TYR A 92 -33.77 16.44 3.14
CA TYR A 92 -33.52 17.77 2.58
C TYR A 92 -32.04 18.12 2.48
N ASN A 93 -31.26 17.36 1.70
CA ASN A 93 -29.82 17.65 1.54
C ASN A 93 -29.38 17.71 0.06
N ASP A 94 -30.23 18.29 -0.79
CA ASP A 94 -29.94 18.51 -2.22
C ASP A 94 -28.63 19.28 -2.44
N PHE A 95 -28.29 20.22 -1.55
CA PHE A 95 -27.02 20.92 -1.56
C PHE A 95 -25.80 19.99 -1.47
N ILE A 96 -25.83 18.98 -0.59
CA ILE A 96 -24.73 17.99 -0.49
C ILE A 96 -24.70 17.16 -1.77
N TYR A 97 -25.87 16.71 -2.25
CA TYR A 97 -25.95 15.87 -3.45
C TYR A 97 -25.44 16.56 -4.71
N ASP A 98 -25.71 17.84 -4.88
CA ASP A 98 -25.25 18.63 -6.04
C ASP A 98 -23.76 18.90 -5.98
N LYS A 99 -23.21 19.03 -4.76
CA LYS A 99 -21.77 19.20 -4.59
C LYS A 99 -20.99 17.88 -4.68
N ILE A 100 -21.63 16.71 -4.56
CA ILE A 100 -20.99 15.40 -4.86
C ILE A 100 -20.82 15.23 -6.36
N ASP A 101 -21.71 15.82 -7.17
CA ASP A 101 -21.61 15.75 -8.64
C ASP A 101 -20.32 16.34 -9.18
N TYR A 102 -19.97 15.88 -10.36
CA TYR A 102 -18.77 16.29 -11.07
C TYR A 102 -18.74 17.82 -11.27
N THR A 103 -17.64 18.44 -10.90
CA THR A 103 -17.28 19.78 -11.37
C THR A 103 -16.07 19.65 -12.29
N SER A 104 -16.05 20.49 -13.32
CA SER A 104 -15.18 20.51 -14.52
C SER A 104 -13.69 20.17 -14.31
N PHE A 105 -12.99 19.75 -15.37
CA PHE A 105 -11.52 19.58 -15.39
C PHE A 105 -10.78 20.87 -14.98
N ASP A 106 -11.45 22.02 -15.07
CA ASP A 106 -10.98 23.33 -14.64
C ASP A 106 -11.82 23.86 -13.45
N ARG A 107 -11.17 24.51 -12.47
CA ARG A 107 -11.76 25.25 -11.31
C ARG A 107 -12.68 24.49 -10.33
N SER A 108 -12.78 23.16 -10.40
CA SER A 108 -13.54 22.32 -9.47
C SER A 108 -12.85 22.08 -8.13
N LYS A 109 -12.76 23.13 -7.30
CA LYS A 109 -12.16 23.01 -5.96
C LYS A 109 -13.25 22.99 -4.90
N GLY A 110 -13.06 22.16 -3.88
CA GLY A 110 -13.90 22.20 -2.69
C GLY A 110 -13.77 20.95 -1.86
N TYR A 111 -14.22 21.07 -0.62
CA TYR A 111 -14.35 19.94 0.28
C TYR A 111 -15.78 19.86 0.78
N MET A 112 -16.15 18.68 1.27
CA MET A 112 -17.44 18.46 1.88
C MET A 112 -17.40 17.37 2.94
N HIS A 113 -18.23 17.57 3.94
CA HIS A 113 -18.67 16.52 4.83
C HIS A 113 -19.67 15.64 4.06
N ILE A 114 -19.37 14.35 3.94
CA ILE A 114 -20.31 13.38 3.38
C ILE A 114 -21.28 12.96 4.47
N GLY A 115 -20.81 12.69 5.68
CA GLY A 115 -21.67 12.32 6.80
C GLY A 115 -20.92 11.57 7.88
N ARG A 116 -21.54 11.50 9.04
CA ARG A 116 -21.11 10.69 10.19
C ARG A 116 -21.97 9.46 10.32
N ILE A 117 -21.35 8.34 10.68
CA ILE A 117 -21.99 7.06 10.96
C ILE A 117 -21.61 6.64 12.39
N GLY A 118 -22.60 6.50 13.27
CA GLY A 118 -22.44 5.83 14.56
C GLY A 118 -22.30 4.31 14.43
N ILE A 119 -21.42 3.68 15.22
CA ILE A 119 -21.32 2.22 15.31
C ILE A 119 -21.92 1.79 16.65
N ASN A 120 -22.95 0.94 16.61
CA ASN A 120 -23.70 0.47 17.79
C ASN A 120 -24.29 1.58 18.68
N LYS A 121 -24.42 2.79 18.14
CA LYS A 121 -25.01 3.93 18.84
C LYS A 121 -25.72 4.84 17.84
N GLU A 122 -26.74 5.51 18.34
CA GLU A 122 -27.43 6.59 17.65
C GLU A 122 -27.07 7.91 18.31
N ASP A 123 -26.81 8.92 17.50
CA ASP A 123 -26.52 10.28 17.93
C ASP A 123 -27.46 11.25 17.22
N ILE A 124 -27.86 12.32 17.91
CA ILE A 124 -28.73 13.35 17.35
C ILE A 124 -28.05 14.05 16.15
N THR A 125 -26.72 14.02 16.12
CA THR A 125 -25.90 14.60 15.03
C THR A 125 -25.67 13.64 13.87
N ASP A 126 -26.23 12.42 13.90
CA ASP A 126 -26.05 11.46 12.81
C ASP A 126 -26.79 11.91 11.54
N GLU A 127 -26.03 12.08 10.47
CA GLU A 127 -26.59 12.43 9.15
C GLU A 127 -26.88 11.19 8.28
N ILE A 128 -26.32 10.05 8.67
CA ILE A 128 -26.39 8.75 8.00
C ILE A 128 -26.83 7.71 9.03
N SER A 129 -27.67 6.76 8.62
CA SER A 129 -28.13 5.69 9.51
C SER A 129 -26.95 4.94 10.16
N PRO A 130 -27.03 4.64 11.47
CA PRO A 130 -25.96 3.95 12.19
C PRO A 130 -25.80 2.52 11.67
N ILE A 131 -24.62 1.93 11.93
CA ILE A 131 -24.34 0.53 11.62
C ILE A 131 -24.24 -0.25 12.93
N TYR A 132 -25.03 -1.33 13.02
CA TYR A 132 -25.01 -2.25 14.15
C TYR A 132 -24.19 -3.49 13.79
N LEU A 133 -23.04 -3.66 14.43
CA LEU A 133 -22.10 -4.76 14.19
C LEU A 133 -21.31 -5.10 15.45
N LYS A 134 -20.87 -6.34 15.59
CA LYS A 134 -19.99 -6.71 16.71
C LYS A 134 -18.60 -6.09 16.48
N SER A 135 -18.34 -4.96 17.11
CA SER A 135 -17.07 -4.23 17.06
C SER A 135 -16.45 -4.21 18.45
N ASN A 136 -15.14 -4.46 18.52
CA ASN A 136 -14.40 -4.36 19.77
C ASN A 136 -13.73 -2.99 19.91
N TYR A 137 -13.38 -2.34 18.79
CA TYR A 137 -12.47 -1.19 18.80
C TYR A 137 -13.04 0.06 18.13
N LEU A 138 -14.05 -0.05 17.28
CA LEU A 138 -14.57 1.05 16.47
C LEU A 138 -15.76 1.72 17.16
N ASP A 139 -15.84 3.04 17.07
CA ASP A 139 -16.88 3.85 17.70
C ASP A 139 -17.76 4.59 16.69
N SER A 140 -17.14 5.26 15.72
CA SER A 140 -17.85 6.05 14.71
C SER A 140 -16.99 6.28 13.49
N ILE A 141 -17.62 6.69 12.38
CA ILE A 141 -16.95 6.95 11.11
C ILE A 141 -17.35 8.34 10.63
N PHE A 142 -16.36 9.16 10.33
CA PHE A 142 -16.55 10.47 9.71
C PHE A 142 -16.03 10.44 8.28
N ILE A 143 -16.89 10.76 7.32
CA ILE A 143 -16.58 10.63 5.89
C ILE A 143 -16.46 12.03 5.27
N THR A 144 -15.34 12.30 4.61
CA THR A 144 -15.12 13.56 3.89
C THR A 144 -14.70 13.31 2.45
N LEU A 145 -15.04 14.25 1.57
CA LEU A 145 -14.63 14.27 0.17
C LEU A 145 -13.95 15.60 -0.14
N SER A 146 -12.71 15.53 -0.62
CA SER A 146 -11.97 16.68 -1.16
C SER A 146 -11.85 16.57 -2.67
N LYS A 147 -12.10 17.67 -3.36
CA LYS A 147 -12.04 17.81 -4.81
C LYS A 147 -11.02 18.87 -5.19
N TYR A 148 -10.25 18.52 -6.20
CA TYR A 148 -9.24 19.37 -6.80
C TYR A 148 -9.45 19.37 -8.32
N GLY A 149 -8.80 20.31 -9.01
CA GLY A 149 -8.74 20.32 -10.47
C GLY A 149 -8.15 19.03 -11.07
N ALA A 150 -8.17 18.94 -12.41
CA ALA A 150 -7.75 17.73 -13.15
C ALA A 150 -8.53 16.45 -12.75
N GLY A 151 -9.75 16.62 -12.22
CA GLY A 151 -10.63 15.52 -11.86
C GLY A 151 -10.17 14.71 -10.64
N LEU A 152 -9.24 15.23 -9.83
CA LEU A 152 -8.80 14.56 -8.61
C LEU A 152 -9.87 14.69 -7.51
N SER A 153 -10.38 13.56 -7.04
CA SER A 153 -11.30 13.48 -5.90
C SER A 153 -10.78 12.47 -4.90
N VAL A 154 -10.62 12.87 -3.64
CA VAL A 154 -10.10 12.04 -2.55
C VAL A 154 -11.16 11.93 -1.47
N ILE A 155 -11.63 10.72 -1.24
CA ILE A 155 -12.50 10.39 -0.10
C ILE A 155 -11.65 9.93 1.07
N THR A 156 -12.02 10.33 2.28
CA THR A 156 -11.39 9.89 3.53
C THR A 156 -12.46 9.35 4.46
N PHE A 157 -12.23 8.15 4.98
CA PHE A 157 -13.02 7.55 6.06
C PHE A 157 -12.18 7.62 7.33
N TYR A 158 -12.62 8.41 8.29
CA TYR A 158 -11.95 8.59 9.58
C TYR A 158 -12.68 7.78 10.65
N PHE A 159 -12.14 6.61 10.98
CA PHE A 159 -12.69 5.70 11.98
C PHE A 159 -12.19 6.09 13.35
N TYR A 160 -13.09 6.58 14.19
CA TYR A 160 -12.80 6.88 15.58
C TYR A 160 -12.77 5.58 16.39
N LEU A 161 -11.78 5.46 17.27
CA LEU A 161 -11.57 4.27 18.09
C LEU A 161 -12.07 4.50 19.52
N ASN A 162 -12.48 3.42 20.17
CA ASN A 162 -12.79 3.42 21.60
C ASN A 162 -11.52 3.17 22.44
N LYS A 163 -11.68 3.21 23.78
CA LYS A 163 -10.57 3.05 24.72
C LYS A 163 -9.86 1.69 24.63
N GLU A 164 -10.55 0.63 24.19
CA GLU A 164 -9.94 -0.70 24.09
C GLU A 164 -8.83 -0.74 23.05
N ALA A 165 -8.91 0.05 21.97
CA ALA A 165 -7.80 0.18 21.03
C ALA A 165 -6.54 0.78 21.69
N SER A 166 -6.69 1.71 22.62
CA SER A 166 -5.56 2.24 23.38
C SER A 166 -4.97 1.20 24.35
N ASN A 167 -5.80 0.34 24.94
CA ASN A 167 -5.33 -0.77 25.79
C ASN A 167 -4.50 -1.79 25.01
N MET A 168 -4.70 -1.89 23.70
CA MET A 168 -3.98 -2.81 22.81
C MET A 168 -2.52 -2.42 22.55
N ILE A 169 -2.12 -1.18 22.87
CA ILE A 169 -0.75 -0.66 22.66
C ILE A 169 -0.07 -0.17 23.96
N ASN A 170 -0.82 -0.06 25.06
CA ASN A 170 -0.32 0.43 26.34
C ASN A 170 -0.31 -0.67 27.39
N SER A 171 0.80 -0.81 28.12
CA SER A 171 0.90 -1.67 29.32
C SER A 171 0.43 -3.12 29.12
N ILE A 172 0.71 -3.69 27.94
CA ILE A 172 0.37 -5.07 27.58
C ILE A 172 1.12 -6.04 28.49
N SER A 173 0.41 -7.02 29.06
CA SER A 173 1.04 -8.05 29.87
C SER A 173 1.90 -8.97 29.02
N ILE A 174 3.17 -9.10 29.38
CA ILE A 174 4.11 -10.05 28.78
C ILE A 174 4.22 -11.26 29.71
N PRO A 175 4.01 -12.49 29.22
CA PRO A 175 4.21 -13.66 30.04
C PRO A 175 5.69 -13.82 30.41
N ASN A 176 5.95 -14.48 31.53
CA ASN A 176 7.31 -14.90 31.86
C ASN A 176 7.79 -15.90 30.81
N MET A 177 8.83 -15.53 30.07
CA MET A 177 9.44 -16.34 29.04
C MET A 177 10.91 -16.54 29.36
N GLU A 178 11.36 -17.78 29.21
CA GLU A 178 12.77 -18.10 29.23
C GLU A 178 13.41 -17.63 27.92
N TYR A 179 14.57 -17.00 28.05
CA TYR A 179 15.41 -16.63 26.92
C TYR A 179 15.71 -17.84 26.03
N PHE A 180 15.42 -17.74 24.73
CA PHE A 180 15.61 -18.85 23.82
C PHE A 180 16.10 -18.40 22.44
N VAL A 181 17.04 -19.14 21.86
CA VAL A 181 17.56 -18.90 20.51
C VAL A 181 17.06 -19.96 19.57
N ARG A 182 16.42 -19.54 18.48
CA ARG A 182 15.84 -20.41 17.45
C ARG A 182 16.65 -20.29 16.16
N LEU A 183 16.89 -21.40 15.48
CA LEU A 183 17.38 -21.36 14.10
C LEU A 183 16.29 -20.88 13.14
N ASP A 184 16.65 -19.98 12.22
CA ASP A 184 15.70 -19.48 11.21
C ASP A 184 15.24 -20.60 10.27
N SER A 185 16.19 -21.48 9.92
CA SER A 185 15.96 -22.66 9.10
C SER A 185 16.48 -23.92 9.79
N LEU A 186 15.73 -25.02 9.63
CA LEU A 186 16.18 -26.35 10.04
C LEU A 186 17.20 -26.96 9.05
N ASN A 187 17.42 -26.32 7.90
CA ASN A 187 18.43 -26.76 6.93
C ASN A 187 19.82 -26.23 7.33
N LEU A 188 20.50 -26.97 8.22
CA LEU A 188 21.83 -26.68 8.74
C LEU A 188 22.95 -26.67 7.68
N PHE A 189 22.68 -27.22 6.48
CA PHE A 189 23.67 -27.33 5.40
C PHE A 189 23.62 -26.16 4.41
N SER A 190 22.54 -25.37 4.42
CA SER A 190 22.43 -24.18 3.57
C SER A 190 23.39 -23.09 4.05
N ARG A 191 24.28 -22.62 3.17
CA ARG A 191 25.12 -21.44 3.46
C ARG A 191 24.30 -20.15 3.60
N LYS A 192 23.11 -20.09 2.98
CA LYS A 192 22.24 -18.90 2.98
C LYS A 192 21.39 -18.77 4.24
N ASN A 193 21.22 -19.84 5.03
CA ASN A 193 20.26 -19.89 6.13
C ASN A 193 20.94 -20.23 7.48
N ARG A 194 22.10 -19.63 7.74
CA ARG A 194 22.89 -19.85 8.97
C ARG A 194 22.55 -18.88 10.11
N SER A 195 21.47 -18.12 9.97
CA SER A 195 21.05 -17.14 10.96
C SER A 195 20.26 -17.78 12.09
N VAL A 196 20.37 -17.17 13.27
CA VAL A 196 19.61 -17.50 14.47
C VAL A 196 18.74 -16.29 14.82
N CYS A 197 17.47 -16.56 15.11
CA CYS A 197 16.57 -15.59 15.71
C CYS A 197 16.64 -15.71 17.23
N LEU A 198 16.99 -14.60 17.85
CA LEU A 198 16.82 -14.39 19.28
C LEU A 198 15.34 -14.22 19.58
N THR A 199 14.79 -15.09 20.43
CA THR A 199 13.44 -14.93 20.97
C THR A 199 13.59 -14.48 22.42
N ASP A 200 13.73 -13.17 22.60
CA ASP A 200 13.75 -12.51 23.89
C ASP A 200 12.40 -11.85 24.20
N LYS A 201 12.25 -11.35 25.43
CA LYS A 201 11.03 -10.67 25.85
C LYS A 201 10.77 -9.40 25.01
N GLU A 202 11.80 -8.72 24.54
CA GLU A 202 11.68 -7.50 23.75
C GLU A 202 11.11 -7.79 22.35
N SER A 203 11.63 -8.80 21.67
CA SER A 203 11.15 -9.26 20.36
C SER A 203 9.72 -9.76 20.48
N PHE A 204 9.40 -10.53 21.53
CA PHE A 204 8.02 -10.95 21.78
C PHE A 204 7.09 -9.77 22.07
N ALA A 205 7.52 -8.80 22.87
CA ALA A 205 6.74 -7.59 23.13
C ALA A 205 6.41 -6.84 21.83
N LYS A 206 7.40 -6.69 20.94
CA LYS A 206 7.23 -6.09 19.62
C LYS A 206 6.21 -6.87 18.80
N ASP A 207 6.34 -8.19 18.72
CA ASP A 207 5.39 -9.05 17.99
C ASP A 207 3.96 -8.96 18.55
N CYS A 208 3.82 -8.89 19.88
CA CYS A 208 2.53 -8.70 20.54
C CYS A 208 1.89 -7.36 20.18
N ILE A 209 2.62 -6.25 20.33
CA ILE A 209 2.11 -4.92 19.97
C ILE A 209 1.75 -4.89 18.48
N LYS A 210 2.62 -5.44 17.61
CA LYS A 210 2.37 -5.48 16.16
C LYS A 210 1.09 -6.25 15.84
N LYS A 211 0.92 -7.43 16.42
CA LYS A 211 -0.29 -8.25 16.26
C LYS A 211 -1.54 -7.51 16.73
N ASN A 212 -1.46 -6.88 17.89
CA ASN A 212 -2.55 -6.10 18.45
C ASN A 212 -2.94 -4.93 17.54
N MET A 213 -1.97 -4.18 17.03
CA MET A 213 -2.22 -3.08 16.09
C MET A 213 -2.83 -3.58 14.77
N MET A 214 -2.34 -4.71 14.25
CA MET A 214 -2.90 -5.35 13.06
C MET A 214 -4.36 -5.78 13.30
N GLU A 215 -4.71 -6.26 14.49
CA GLU A 215 -6.09 -6.64 14.83
C GLU A 215 -7.05 -5.44 14.74
N VAL A 216 -6.68 -4.32 15.36
CA VAL A 216 -7.45 -3.07 15.31
C VAL A 216 -7.56 -2.54 13.87
N ALA A 217 -6.44 -2.49 13.14
CA ALA A 217 -6.41 -2.02 11.75
C ALA A 217 -7.23 -2.90 10.81
N LYS A 218 -7.21 -4.22 11.02
CA LYS A 218 -8.00 -5.18 10.25
C LYS A 218 -9.50 -5.00 10.47
N GLU A 219 -9.94 -4.76 11.70
CA GLU A 219 -11.36 -4.49 11.98
C GLU A 219 -11.84 -3.23 11.23
N GLY A 220 -11.04 -2.15 11.24
CA GLY A 220 -11.30 -0.95 10.45
C GLY A 220 -11.34 -1.21 8.94
N TRP A 221 -10.40 -2.01 8.42
CA TRP A 221 -10.33 -2.41 7.01
C TRP A 221 -11.54 -3.25 6.58
N ASP A 222 -11.96 -4.21 7.40
CA ASP A 222 -13.09 -5.08 7.13
C ASP A 222 -14.38 -4.24 7.05
N LEU A 223 -14.58 -3.29 7.98
CA LEU A 223 -15.72 -2.38 7.94
C LEU A 223 -15.69 -1.42 6.74
N LEU A 224 -14.51 -0.86 6.41
CA LEU A 224 -14.32 -0.07 5.19
C LEU A 224 -14.75 -0.88 3.95
N THR A 225 -14.34 -2.14 3.88
CA THR A 225 -14.65 -3.03 2.76
C THR A 225 -16.15 -3.28 2.64
N VAL A 226 -16.86 -3.48 3.76
CA VAL A 226 -18.33 -3.62 3.79
C VAL A 226 -19.01 -2.33 3.30
N ILE A 227 -18.60 -1.17 3.80
CA ILE A 227 -19.21 0.12 3.45
C ILE A 227 -18.99 0.44 1.96
N THR A 228 -17.76 0.32 1.49
CA THR A 228 -17.41 0.58 0.09
C THR A 228 -18.05 -0.42 -0.87
N SER A 229 -18.16 -1.69 -0.47
CA SER A 229 -18.92 -2.70 -1.25
C SER A 229 -20.40 -2.35 -1.35
N ASN A 230 -21.01 -1.86 -0.28
CA ASN A 230 -22.39 -1.36 -0.28
C ASN A 230 -22.57 -0.11 -1.15
N MET A 231 -21.51 0.70 -1.33
CA MET A 231 -21.48 1.79 -2.31
C MET A 231 -21.32 1.27 -3.75
N GLY A 232 -20.85 0.04 -3.96
CA GLY A 232 -20.44 -0.48 -5.27
C GLY A 232 -19.05 0.00 -5.72
N ILE A 233 -18.24 0.49 -4.79
CA ILE A 233 -16.86 0.95 -5.00
C ILE A 233 -15.92 -0.16 -4.55
N LYS A 234 -14.93 -0.50 -5.39
CA LYS A 234 -13.94 -1.55 -5.09
C LYS A 234 -12.55 -0.95 -5.17
N LYS A 235 -11.80 -1.02 -4.08
CA LYS A 235 -10.40 -0.58 -3.98
C LYS A 235 -9.55 -1.72 -3.45
N ARG A 236 -8.32 -1.83 -3.95
CA ARG A 236 -7.31 -2.73 -3.38
C ARG A 236 -6.54 -2.00 -2.29
N ARG A 237 -5.79 -2.74 -1.48
CA ARG A 237 -4.93 -2.17 -0.44
C ARG A 237 -3.94 -1.14 -0.98
N ASP A 238 -3.41 -1.39 -2.17
CA ASP A 238 -2.45 -0.51 -2.83
C ASP A 238 -3.07 0.83 -3.27
N ASP A 239 -4.39 0.88 -3.45
CA ASP A 239 -5.12 2.09 -3.85
C ASP A 239 -5.50 2.97 -2.64
N ILE A 240 -5.26 2.48 -1.42
CA ILE A 240 -5.68 3.12 -0.16
C ILE A 240 -4.44 3.56 0.61
N TYR A 241 -4.51 4.74 1.21
CA TYR A 241 -3.52 5.25 2.17
C TYR A 241 -4.12 5.27 3.55
N CYS A 242 -3.47 4.61 4.50
CA CYS A 242 -3.94 4.42 5.86
C CYS A 242 -3.05 5.16 6.86
N VAL A 243 -3.66 6.04 7.68
CA VAL A 243 -2.96 6.77 8.74
C VAL A 243 -3.55 6.44 10.10
N ASN A 244 -2.71 5.99 11.02
CA ASN A 244 -3.07 5.88 12.43
C ASN A 244 -2.87 7.23 13.11
N ASP A 245 -3.86 7.67 13.88
CA ASP A 245 -3.79 8.91 14.65
C ASP A 245 -3.63 8.61 16.13
N MET A 246 -2.56 9.14 16.71
CA MET A 246 -2.21 8.96 18.12
C MET A 246 -2.00 10.30 18.80
N TYR A 247 -2.30 10.33 20.09
CA TYR A 247 -2.11 11.48 20.96
C TYR A 247 -1.31 11.09 22.20
N LEU A 248 -0.27 11.87 22.51
CA LEU A 248 0.50 11.73 23.75
C LEU A 248 0.35 13.02 24.56
N ASP A 249 -0.14 12.86 25.80
CA ASP A 249 -0.23 13.93 26.78
C ASP A 249 1.13 14.14 27.45
N GLN A 250 1.97 14.99 26.85
CA GLN A 250 3.28 15.36 27.38
C GLN A 250 3.68 16.78 26.94
N ASN A 251 4.56 17.40 27.72
CA ASN A 251 5.01 18.78 27.48
C ASN A 251 6.08 18.90 26.38
N GLU A 252 6.95 17.90 26.24
CA GLU A 252 8.06 17.95 25.28
C GLU A 252 7.75 17.12 24.03
N PRO A 253 8.16 17.56 22.83
CA PRO A 253 8.09 16.75 21.61
C PRO A 253 8.73 15.36 21.74
N TYR A 254 8.15 14.36 21.10
CA TYR A 254 8.52 12.96 21.32
C TYR A 254 9.94 12.61 20.82
N PHE A 255 10.41 13.24 19.73
CA PHE A 255 11.73 12.93 19.14
C PHE A 255 12.86 13.89 19.55
N VAL A 256 12.63 14.83 20.49
CA VAL A 256 13.62 15.87 20.85
C VAL A 256 14.58 15.45 21.97
N LYS A 257 14.13 14.65 22.95
CA LYS A 257 15.00 14.09 24.00
C LYS A 257 14.76 12.60 24.19
N VAL A 258 15.85 11.85 24.35
CA VAL A 258 15.77 10.51 24.95
C VAL A 258 15.27 10.71 26.37
N ALA A 259 14.06 10.24 26.70
CA ALA A 259 13.64 10.24 28.09
C ALA A 259 14.70 9.49 28.90
N SER A 260 15.18 10.09 29.99
CA SER A 260 15.89 9.32 31.01
C SER A 260 14.95 8.19 31.41
N ASN A 261 15.31 6.93 31.14
CA ASN A 261 14.54 5.74 31.48
C ASN A 261 14.18 5.76 32.97
N ASN A 262 13.06 6.38 33.31
CA ASN A 262 12.41 6.31 34.61
C ASN A 262 11.29 5.27 34.57
N THR A 263 11.36 4.33 33.65
CA THR A 263 10.69 3.05 33.82
C THR A 263 11.55 2.25 34.78
N SER A 264 11.05 2.06 35.99
CA SER A 264 11.43 0.90 36.81
C SER A 264 11.51 -0.34 35.90
N GLY A 265 12.43 -1.28 36.14
CA GLY A 265 12.73 -2.43 35.28
C GLY A 265 11.55 -3.38 34.93
N GLU A 266 10.31 -3.00 35.25
CA GLU A 266 9.07 -3.72 35.04
C GLU A 266 8.41 -3.55 33.66
N SER A 267 8.88 -2.65 32.78
CA SER A 267 8.29 -2.46 31.44
C SER A 267 9.30 -2.38 30.29
N ILE A 268 9.04 -3.13 29.21
CA ILE A 268 9.73 -3.00 27.91
C ILE A 268 9.10 -1.85 27.12
N LEU A 269 9.94 -0.93 26.66
CA LEU A 269 9.57 0.12 25.72
C LEU A 269 10.17 -0.19 24.36
N ILE A 270 9.43 0.05 23.27
CA ILE A 270 9.99 -0.07 21.93
C ILE A 270 10.96 1.11 21.70
N PRO A 271 12.24 0.86 21.36
CA PRO A 271 13.21 1.94 21.22
C PRO A 271 12.87 2.95 20.12
N ARG A 272 12.77 4.24 20.50
CA ARG A 272 12.35 5.35 19.62
C ARG A 272 13.14 5.44 18.32
N TYR A 273 14.47 5.53 18.41
CA TYR A 273 15.36 5.85 17.27
C TYR A 273 15.85 4.63 16.48
N HIS A 274 15.47 3.41 16.85
CA HIS A 274 15.83 2.21 16.09
C HIS A 274 14.71 1.73 15.17
N HIS A 275 13.46 2.03 15.52
CA HIS A 275 12.30 1.53 14.80
C HIS A 275 11.56 2.64 14.06
N PHE A 276 11.44 3.82 14.67
CA PHE A 276 10.62 4.91 14.11
C PHE A 276 11.46 5.95 13.40
N LEU A 277 11.02 6.33 12.20
CA LEU A 277 11.54 7.47 11.46
C LEU A 277 10.47 8.55 11.40
N ASP A 278 10.74 9.71 12.00
CA ASP A 278 9.94 10.91 11.76
C ASP A 278 10.35 11.56 10.44
N VAL A 279 9.39 11.70 9.53
CA VAL A 279 9.62 12.23 8.18
C VAL A 279 9.63 13.75 8.16
N GLY A 280 9.20 14.41 9.24
CA GLY A 280 9.21 15.87 9.35
C GLY A 280 8.32 16.52 8.29
N LEU A 281 7.03 16.13 8.27
CA LEU A 281 6.05 16.67 7.32
C LEU A 281 5.38 17.96 7.80
N SER A 282 5.62 18.37 9.04
CA SER A 282 5.09 19.58 9.68
C SER A 282 6.22 20.44 10.23
N ASP A 283 6.07 21.76 10.16
CA ASP A 283 6.92 22.71 10.88
C ASP A 283 6.53 22.82 12.37
N ASN A 284 5.46 22.14 12.80
CA ASN A 284 5.05 22.07 14.20
C ASN A 284 5.83 20.97 14.93
N ASN A 285 6.64 21.36 15.92
CA ASN A 285 7.44 20.42 16.71
C ASN A 285 6.59 19.42 17.52
N ASP A 286 5.32 19.70 17.76
CA ASP A 286 4.38 18.83 18.47
C ASP A 286 3.78 17.75 17.57
N GLU A 287 4.13 17.72 16.27
CA GLU A 287 3.55 16.82 15.29
C GLU A 287 4.61 15.95 14.65
N HIS A 288 4.39 14.64 14.73
CA HIS A 288 5.34 13.66 14.19
C HIS A 288 4.65 12.75 13.19
N PHE A 289 5.33 12.52 12.06
CA PHE A 289 4.85 11.68 10.97
C PHE A 289 5.76 10.48 10.87
N ILE A 290 5.36 9.43 11.55
CA ILE A 290 6.18 8.25 11.80
C ILE A 290 5.93 7.23 10.69
N ILE A 291 6.99 6.89 9.98
CA ILE A 291 7.07 5.71 9.11
C ILE A 291 7.96 4.68 9.80
N ASP A 292 7.58 3.42 9.72
CA ASP A 292 8.34 2.33 10.31
C ASP A 292 8.76 1.29 9.26
N ASN A 293 10.07 1.20 9.02
CA ASN A 293 10.66 0.21 8.11
C ASN A 293 10.89 -1.17 8.76
N HIS A 294 10.84 -1.28 10.09
CA HIS A 294 11.21 -2.48 10.85
C HIS A 294 10.01 -3.15 11.57
N PHE A 295 9.15 -2.37 12.23
CA PHE A 295 7.93 -2.83 12.87
C PHE A 295 6.84 -3.14 11.84
N ASN A 296 6.77 -2.37 10.74
CA ASN A 296 5.89 -2.52 9.56
C ASN A 296 4.54 -3.21 9.86
N ILE A 297 3.54 -2.43 10.25
CA ILE A 297 2.20 -2.93 10.55
C ILE A 297 1.45 -3.07 9.24
N ASP A 298 1.15 -4.32 8.86
CA ASP A 298 0.31 -4.61 7.71
C ASP A 298 -0.99 -3.79 7.80
N LEU A 299 -1.41 -3.20 6.67
CA LEU A 299 -2.56 -2.31 6.53
C LEU A 299 -2.37 -0.84 6.95
N VAL A 300 -1.24 -0.45 7.56
CA VAL A 300 -0.97 0.94 7.95
C VAL A 300 0.17 1.51 7.12
N ASP A 301 0.00 2.68 6.51
CA ASP A 301 1.08 3.34 5.74
C ASP A 301 1.88 4.31 6.62
N MET A 302 1.24 4.95 7.59
CA MET A 302 1.87 5.98 8.44
C MET A 302 1.19 6.09 9.80
N THR A 303 1.93 6.51 10.82
CA THR A 303 1.36 6.93 12.11
C THR A 303 1.59 8.42 12.29
N TYR A 304 0.51 9.19 12.40
CA TYR A 304 0.55 10.56 12.87
C TYR A 304 0.44 10.59 14.39
N MET A 305 1.32 11.37 15.01
CA MET A 305 1.34 11.54 16.45
C MET A 305 1.29 13.02 16.80
N LYS A 306 0.28 13.41 17.59
CA LYS A 306 0.21 14.73 18.22
C LYS A 306 0.71 14.65 19.67
N VAL A 307 1.62 15.54 20.00
CA VAL A 307 2.29 15.61 21.30
C VAL A 307 2.06 16.97 21.90
N CYS A 308 1.14 17.07 22.85
CA CYS A 308 0.95 18.31 23.59
C CYS A 308 0.18 18.02 24.89
N PRO A 309 0.29 18.88 25.92
CA PRO A 309 -0.45 18.69 27.15
C PRO A 309 -1.96 18.86 26.94
N GLU A 310 -2.79 18.09 27.64
CA GLU A 310 -4.25 18.20 27.53
C GLU A 310 -4.75 19.60 27.89
N SER A 311 -4.06 20.28 28.81
CA SER A 311 -4.33 21.67 29.21
C SER A 311 -4.14 22.71 28.10
N THR A 312 -3.44 22.38 27.01
CA THR A 312 -3.27 23.27 25.86
C THR A 312 -4.48 23.30 24.94
N PHE A 313 -5.36 22.31 25.05
CA PHE A 313 -6.59 22.27 24.26
C PHE A 313 -7.68 23.14 24.89
N THR A 314 -8.27 24.01 24.07
CA THR A 314 -9.60 24.56 24.36
C THR A 314 -10.66 23.51 24.01
N GLU A 315 -11.85 23.56 24.63
CA GLU A 315 -12.92 22.57 24.38
C GLU A 315 -13.22 22.38 22.88
N HIS A 316 -13.13 23.45 22.08
CA HIS A 316 -13.38 23.42 20.64
C HIS A 316 -12.19 22.98 19.77
N ASN A 317 -10.97 22.91 20.32
CA ASN A 317 -9.76 22.50 19.59
C ASN A 317 -9.12 21.24 20.15
N ASN A 318 -9.85 20.46 20.95
CA ASN A 318 -9.31 19.25 21.54
C ASN A 318 -9.09 18.18 20.46
N PHE A 319 -7.83 17.99 20.06
CA PHE A 319 -7.45 16.99 19.06
C PHE A 319 -7.97 15.61 19.45
N ARG A 320 -7.96 15.27 20.74
CA ARG A 320 -8.41 13.97 21.23
C ARG A 320 -9.82 13.64 20.76
N PHE A 321 -10.75 14.59 20.83
CA PHE A 321 -12.18 14.37 20.59
C PHE A 321 -12.70 14.85 19.24
N ARG A 322 -11.92 15.63 18.48
CA ARG A 322 -12.34 16.20 17.19
C ARG A 322 -12.07 15.24 16.03
N TYR A 323 -13.04 15.09 15.14
CA TYR A 323 -12.84 14.41 13.85
C TYR A 323 -11.84 15.18 12.97
N CYS A 324 -10.98 14.43 12.25
CA CYS A 324 -10.02 15.03 11.33
C CYS A 324 -10.48 14.83 9.89
N ALA A 325 -10.38 15.90 9.10
CA ALA A 325 -10.67 15.90 7.67
C ALA A 325 -9.42 16.22 6.86
N ASN A 326 -9.39 15.75 5.61
CA ASN A 326 -8.30 15.97 4.66
C ASN A 326 -8.24 17.38 4.03
N TYR A 327 -8.72 18.41 4.73
CA TYR A 327 -8.66 19.81 4.30
C TYR A 327 -8.42 20.81 5.46
N GLU A 328 -8.49 20.38 6.72
CA GLU A 328 -8.34 21.25 7.90
C GLU A 328 -7.52 20.60 9.03
N SER A 329 -6.84 19.48 8.74
CA SER A 329 -6.02 18.74 9.69
C SER A 329 -4.76 18.22 9.02
N HIS A 330 -3.94 17.49 9.76
CA HIS A 330 -2.77 16.78 9.23
C HIS A 330 -3.10 15.88 8.03
N LEU A 331 -4.33 15.36 7.94
CA LEU A 331 -4.77 14.53 6.81
C LEU A 331 -4.81 15.28 5.47
N ALA A 332 -4.71 16.61 5.47
CA ALA A 332 -4.64 17.40 4.24
C ALA A 332 -3.38 17.10 3.39
N ILE A 333 -2.35 16.47 3.98
CA ILE A 333 -1.17 15.99 3.23
C ILE A 333 -1.40 14.63 2.54
N THR A 334 -2.42 13.88 2.98
CA THR A 334 -2.71 12.52 2.47
C THR A 334 -2.93 12.44 0.96
N PRO A 335 -3.59 13.42 0.28
CA PRO A 335 -3.66 13.44 -1.18
C PRO A 335 -2.29 13.41 -1.87
N VAL A 336 -1.29 14.11 -1.32
CA VAL A 336 0.08 14.10 -1.85
C VAL A 336 0.72 12.73 -1.65
N LEU A 337 0.58 12.16 -0.45
CA LEU A 337 1.11 10.84 -0.11
C LEU A 337 0.48 9.71 -0.93
N LEU A 338 -0.83 9.80 -1.21
CA LEU A 338 -1.56 8.90 -2.12
C LEU A 338 -0.98 8.94 -3.54
N ILE A 339 -0.64 10.13 -4.04
CA ILE A 339 -0.03 10.27 -5.36
C ILE A 339 1.37 9.66 -5.37
N ILE A 340 2.19 9.90 -4.35
CA ILE A 340 3.52 9.28 -4.21
C ILE A 340 3.40 7.76 -4.27
N LYS A 341 2.50 7.17 -3.46
CA LYS A 341 2.25 5.74 -3.45
C LYS A 341 1.84 5.21 -4.84
N ARG A 342 1.04 5.97 -5.60
CA ARG A 342 0.67 5.59 -6.97
C ARG A 342 1.85 5.70 -7.95
N ILE A 343 2.72 6.70 -7.79
CA ILE A 343 3.95 6.82 -8.58
C ILE A 343 4.88 5.63 -8.31
N ASP A 344 5.03 5.23 -7.04
CA ASP A 344 5.82 4.05 -6.65
C ASP A 344 5.26 2.77 -7.29
N ALA A 345 3.95 2.56 -7.23
CA ALA A 345 3.29 1.42 -7.86
C ALA A 345 3.47 1.41 -9.40
N LEU A 346 3.43 2.58 -10.06
CA LEU A 346 3.71 2.66 -11.50
C LEU A 346 5.17 2.33 -11.81
N ASN A 347 6.11 2.78 -10.99
CA ASN A 347 7.52 2.43 -11.14
C ASN A 347 7.72 0.91 -11.02
N ASP A 348 7.12 0.28 -10.01
CA ASP A 348 7.19 -1.17 -9.85
C ASP A 348 6.58 -1.94 -11.03
N LEU A 349 5.50 -1.42 -11.62
CA LEU A 349 4.92 -2.00 -12.84
C LEU A 349 5.86 -1.90 -14.04
N ILE A 350 6.56 -0.77 -14.19
CA ILE A 350 7.56 -0.55 -15.25
C ILE A 350 8.74 -1.52 -15.07
N ASP A 351 9.25 -1.65 -13.85
CA ASP A 351 10.36 -2.56 -13.54
C ASP A 351 9.96 -4.02 -13.79
N ASN A 352 8.75 -4.41 -13.38
CA ASN A 352 8.21 -5.75 -13.60
C ASN A 352 7.82 -6.05 -15.05
N ALA A 353 7.59 -5.02 -15.88
CA ALA A 353 7.32 -5.19 -17.31
C ALA A 353 8.51 -5.79 -18.07
N LYS A 354 9.69 -5.94 -17.42
CA LYS A 354 10.90 -6.56 -17.97
C LYS A 354 11.18 -6.04 -19.37
N LEU A 355 11.25 -4.72 -19.50
CA LEU A 355 11.35 -3.99 -20.78
C LEU A 355 12.48 -4.47 -21.70
N TYR A 356 13.48 -5.14 -21.13
CA TYR A 356 14.64 -5.70 -21.83
C TYR A 356 14.48 -7.17 -22.26
N ASN A 357 13.40 -7.85 -21.87
CA ASN A 357 13.17 -9.25 -22.18
C ASN A 357 12.54 -9.42 -23.56
N LYS A 358 13.28 -10.04 -24.48
CA LYS A 358 12.87 -10.28 -25.87
C LYS A 358 11.72 -11.31 -26.02
N ASN A 359 11.40 -12.06 -24.98
CA ASN A 359 10.44 -13.17 -25.04
C ASN A 359 8.99 -12.77 -24.67
N ILE A 360 8.73 -11.49 -24.37
CA ILE A 360 7.40 -11.03 -23.99
C ILE A 360 6.54 -10.77 -25.23
N SER A 361 5.27 -11.16 -25.16
CA SER A 361 4.28 -10.84 -26.21
C SER A 361 4.18 -9.32 -26.41
N MET A 362 4.55 -8.87 -27.60
CA MET A 362 4.67 -7.44 -27.93
C MET A 362 3.37 -6.67 -27.78
N GLY A 363 2.23 -7.26 -28.13
CA GLY A 363 0.91 -6.64 -27.94
C GLY A 363 0.56 -6.42 -26.47
N LYS A 364 0.92 -7.37 -25.59
CA LYS A 364 0.72 -7.23 -24.13
C LYS A 364 1.59 -6.11 -23.56
N LEU A 365 2.86 -6.04 -23.99
CA LEU A 365 3.77 -4.97 -23.57
C LEU A 365 3.24 -3.59 -24.01
N HIS A 366 2.81 -3.45 -25.27
CA HIS A 366 2.28 -2.19 -25.81
C HIS A 366 1.03 -1.71 -25.04
N SER A 367 0.06 -2.59 -24.81
CA SER A 367 -1.14 -2.26 -24.02
C SER A 367 -0.78 -1.87 -22.59
N SER A 368 0.14 -2.61 -21.94
CA SER A 368 0.60 -2.27 -20.59
C SER A 368 1.26 -0.88 -20.54
N LEU A 369 2.14 -0.57 -21.49
CA LEU A 369 2.81 0.74 -21.57
C LEU A 369 1.82 1.87 -21.86
N PHE A 370 0.79 1.63 -22.67
CA PHE A 370 -0.29 2.60 -22.91
C PHE A 370 -1.03 2.96 -21.62
N HIS A 371 -1.41 1.97 -20.82
CA HIS A 371 -2.08 2.20 -19.54
C HIS A 371 -1.18 2.97 -18.55
N VAL A 372 0.11 2.63 -18.48
CA VAL A 372 1.08 3.36 -17.66
C VAL A 372 1.22 4.82 -18.12
N LEU A 373 1.32 5.07 -19.43
CA LEU A 373 1.40 6.43 -19.97
C LEU A 373 0.17 7.26 -19.63
N HIS A 374 -1.02 6.67 -19.75
CA HIS A 374 -2.27 7.32 -19.37
C HIS A 374 -2.27 7.72 -17.89
N ASP A 375 -1.86 6.81 -17.01
CA ASP A 375 -1.81 7.06 -15.57
C ASP A 375 -0.76 8.11 -15.18
N ILE A 376 0.42 8.08 -15.83
CA ILE A 376 1.44 9.13 -15.68
C ILE A 376 0.89 10.50 -16.09
N GLN A 377 0.15 10.58 -17.20
CA GLN A 377 -0.46 11.83 -17.66
C GLN A 377 -1.50 12.36 -16.66
N MET A 378 -2.32 11.47 -16.10
CA MET A 378 -3.29 11.84 -15.06
C MET A 378 -2.59 12.37 -13.79
N ILE A 379 -1.55 11.68 -13.32
CA ILE A 379 -0.77 12.10 -12.14
C ILE A 379 -0.07 13.45 -12.38
N SER A 380 0.49 13.67 -13.57
CA SER A 380 1.09 14.96 -13.94
C SER A 380 0.07 16.11 -13.84
N GLY A 381 -1.17 15.87 -14.30
CA GLY A 381 -2.28 16.80 -14.13
C GLY A 381 -2.60 17.06 -12.64
N TRP A 382 -2.68 16.00 -11.83
CA TRP A 382 -2.93 16.10 -10.40
C TRP A 382 -1.86 16.89 -9.65
N LEU A 383 -0.57 16.61 -9.91
CA LEU A 383 0.55 17.34 -9.30
C LEU A 383 0.53 18.82 -9.69
N SER A 384 0.26 19.12 -10.97
CA SER A 384 0.15 20.49 -11.48
C SER A 384 -0.98 21.27 -10.81
N THR A 385 -2.10 20.61 -10.56
CA THR A 385 -3.24 21.18 -9.82
C THR A 385 -2.90 21.36 -8.35
N LEU A 386 -2.38 20.35 -7.67
CA LEU A 386 -2.04 20.44 -6.24
C LEU A 386 -1.00 21.55 -6.00
N LYS A 387 0.00 21.71 -6.87
CA LYS A 387 0.96 22.82 -6.80
C LYS A 387 0.27 24.19 -6.77
N LYS A 388 -0.85 24.37 -7.48
CA LYS A 388 -1.65 25.60 -7.51
C LYS A 388 -2.64 25.71 -6.34
N ASP A 389 -3.08 24.58 -5.80
CA ASP A 389 -4.20 24.50 -4.85
C ASP A 389 -3.74 24.44 -3.39
N ILE A 390 -2.51 23.97 -3.15
CA ILE A 390 -1.89 23.87 -1.82
C ILE A 390 -1.94 25.15 -1.00
N PRO A 391 -1.64 26.35 -1.53
CA PRO A 391 -1.70 27.58 -0.74
C PRO A 391 -3.06 27.83 -0.08
N TYR A 392 -4.13 27.26 -0.63
CA TYR A 392 -5.51 27.47 -0.20
C TYR A 392 -6.11 26.29 0.56
N SER A 393 -5.43 25.14 0.60
CA SER A 393 -5.98 23.88 1.12
C SER A 393 -5.13 23.22 2.21
N LEU A 394 -3.89 23.65 2.41
CA LEU A 394 -3.04 23.18 3.50
C LEU A 394 -2.97 24.22 4.62
N LEU A 395 -2.92 23.74 5.85
CA LEU A 395 -2.56 24.56 7.00
C LEU A 395 -1.11 25.06 6.83
N ALA A 396 -0.82 26.26 7.33
CA ALA A 396 0.45 26.95 7.09
C ALA A 396 1.69 26.09 7.38
N GLY A 397 1.66 25.29 8.45
CA GLY A 397 2.79 24.43 8.86
C GLY A 397 3.11 23.24 7.94
N TYR A 398 2.30 22.96 6.91
CA TYR A 398 2.56 21.88 5.93
C TYR A 398 2.96 22.41 4.56
N TYR A 399 2.86 23.72 4.34
CA TYR A 399 2.89 24.32 3.01
C TYR A 399 4.23 24.12 2.29
N GLU A 400 5.33 24.58 2.90
CA GLU A 400 6.67 24.55 2.28
C GLU A 400 7.14 23.11 2.04
N ILE A 401 6.88 22.22 3.00
CA ILE A 401 7.25 20.81 2.89
C ILE A 401 6.46 20.15 1.77
N SER A 402 5.15 20.35 1.70
CA SER A 402 4.30 19.77 0.65
C SER A 402 4.66 20.30 -0.74
N LYS A 403 4.97 21.58 -0.85
CA LYS A 403 5.44 22.21 -2.09
C LYS A 403 6.72 21.55 -2.59
N ARG A 404 7.73 21.39 -1.72
CA ARG A 404 9.00 20.73 -2.04
C ARG A 404 8.80 19.27 -2.46
N ILE A 405 7.93 18.55 -1.76
CA ILE A 405 7.59 17.15 -2.08
C ILE A 405 6.98 17.06 -3.48
N ILE A 406 6.03 17.93 -3.82
CA ILE A 406 5.39 17.92 -5.13
C ILE A 406 6.35 18.28 -6.24
N GLU A 407 7.21 19.27 -6.06
CA GLU A 407 8.21 19.63 -7.06
C GLU A 407 9.10 18.43 -7.39
N ARG A 408 9.57 17.71 -6.37
CA ARG A 408 10.32 16.47 -6.55
C ARG A 408 9.52 15.39 -7.28
N GLN A 409 8.22 15.25 -6.98
CA GLN A 409 7.38 14.27 -7.68
C GLN A 409 7.08 14.67 -9.13
N VAL A 410 6.98 15.96 -9.44
CA VAL A 410 6.83 16.45 -10.82
C VAL A 410 8.04 16.02 -11.65
N ASP A 411 9.24 16.24 -11.13
CA ASP A 411 10.47 15.83 -11.80
C ASP A 411 10.51 14.31 -12.04
N ARG A 412 10.21 13.54 -11.00
CA ARG A 412 10.15 12.07 -11.08
C ARG A 412 9.12 11.58 -12.10
N VAL A 413 7.94 12.19 -12.15
CA VAL A 413 6.88 11.83 -13.11
C VAL A 413 7.30 12.19 -14.54
N ASN A 414 7.98 13.32 -14.74
CA ASN A 414 8.51 13.70 -16.04
C ASN A 414 9.58 12.72 -16.54
N GLU A 415 10.49 12.29 -15.68
CA GLU A 415 11.49 11.26 -15.98
C GLU A 415 10.82 9.94 -16.37
N LEU A 416 9.88 9.45 -15.55
CA LEU A 416 9.11 8.24 -15.85
C LEU A 416 8.36 8.36 -17.18
N GLN A 417 7.75 9.52 -17.45
CA GLN A 417 7.04 9.75 -18.71
C GLN A 417 7.95 9.62 -19.92
N LEU A 418 9.14 10.22 -19.86
CA LEU A 418 10.13 10.14 -20.93
C LEU A 418 10.56 8.70 -21.18
N THR A 419 10.90 7.98 -20.11
CA THR A 419 11.30 6.57 -20.19
C THR A 419 10.22 5.71 -20.83
N VAL A 420 8.97 5.80 -20.34
CA VAL A 420 7.87 4.97 -20.86
C VAL A 420 7.52 5.36 -22.30
N LYS A 421 7.57 6.64 -22.69
CA LYS A 421 7.36 7.08 -24.08
C LYS A 421 8.39 6.45 -25.03
N THR A 422 9.67 6.40 -24.65
CA THR A 422 10.71 5.76 -25.45
C THR A 422 10.40 4.27 -25.66
N PHE A 423 10.06 3.54 -24.60
CA PHE A 423 9.73 2.11 -24.71
C PHE A 423 8.42 1.87 -25.48
N TYR A 424 7.43 2.74 -25.32
CA TYR A 424 6.18 2.68 -26.08
C TYR A 424 6.43 2.85 -27.57
N GLY A 425 7.20 3.86 -27.99
CA GLY A 425 7.57 4.06 -29.40
C GLY A 425 8.37 2.88 -29.98
N LEU A 426 9.28 2.29 -29.20
CA LEU A 426 9.98 1.06 -29.60
C LEU A 426 9.02 -0.13 -29.77
N SER A 427 8.00 -0.25 -28.90
CA SER A 427 7.00 -1.31 -29.00
C SER A 427 6.13 -1.15 -30.24
N GLU A 428 5.70 0.08 -30.55
CA GLU A 428 4.90 0.41 -31.72
C GLU A 428 5.65 0.08 -33.02
N ASN A 429 6.89 0.57 -33.14
CA ASN A 429 7.75 0.27 -34.28
C ASN A 429 7.94 -1.23 -34.50
N ARG A 430 8.12 -2.00 -33.41
CA ARG A 430 8.28 -3.45 -33.51
C ARG A 430 6.99 -4.16 -33.93
N ILE A 431 5.81 -3.72 -33.45
CA ILE A 431 4.50 -4.25 -33.88
C ILE A 431 4.28 -3.98 -35.37
N GLN A 432 4.58 -2.77 -35.84
CA GLN A 432 4.48 -2.43 -37.26
C GLN A 432 5.40 -3.31 -38.11
N VAL A 433 6.66 -3.50 -37.69
CA VAL A 433 7.61 -4.40 -38.37
C VAL A 433 7.12 -5.85 -38.36
N SER A 434 6.56 -6.36 -37.27
CA SER A 434 6.02 -7.72 -37.24
C SER A 434 4.81 -7.89 -38.16
N ASN A 435 3.92 -6.90 -38.22
CA ASN A 435 2.77 -6.93 -39.13
C ASN A 435 3.22 -6.90 -40.61
N ILE A 436 4.22 -6.08 -40.95
CA ILE A 436 4.82 -6.06 -42.29
C ILE A 436 5.43 -7.42 -42.61
N ARG A 437 6.18 -8.02 -41.67
CA ARG A 437 6.82 -9.33 -41.87
C ARG A 437 5.81 -10.45 -42.03
N TYR A 438 4.75 -10.44 -41.22
CA TYR A 438 3.63 -11.38 -41.31
C TYR A 438 2.92 -11.26 -42.67
N ASN A 439 2.58 -10.04 -43.10
CA ASN A 439 1.95 -9.81 -44.40
C ASN A 439 2.84 -10.25 -45.57
N LYS A 440 4.16 -10.07 -45.48
CA LYS A 440 5.10 -10.60 -46.49
C LYS A 440 5.06 -12.13 -46.57
N ILE A 441 5.08 -12.82 -45.43
CA ILE A 441 5.01 -14.30 -45.38
C ILE A 441 3.65 -14.78 -45.89
N TYR A 442 2.56 -14.14 -45.47
CA TYR A 442 1.22 -14.50 -45.92
C TYR A 442 1.06 -14.29 -47.43
N SER A 443 1.56 -13.17 -47.96
CA SER A 443 1.59 -12.91 -49.41
C SER A 443 2.38 -13.98 -50.16
N LEU A 444 3.53 -14.42 -49.63
CA LEU A 444 4.30 -15.53 -50.19
C LEU A 444 3.50 -16.84 -50.19
N VAL A 445 2.82 -17.17 -49.09
CA VAL A 445 2.00 -18.38 -48.98
C VAL A 445 0.83 -18.34 -49.96
N VAL A 446 0.14 -17.21 -50.07
CA VAL A 446 -0.94 -17.02 -51.06
C VAL A 446 -0.40 -17.18 -52.48
N PHE A 447 0.77 -16.62 -52.78
CA PHE A 447 1.41 -16.77 -54.08
C PHE A 447 1.75 -18.23 -54.40
N ILE A 448 2.27 -18.99 -53.42
CA ILE A 448 2.50 -20.44 -53.55
C ILE A 448 1.18 -21.18 -53.82
N PHE A 449 0.10 -20.84 -53.11
CA PHE A 449 -1.21 -21.44 -53.35
C PHE A 449 -1.73 -21.15 -54.76
N VAL A 450 -1.54 -19.94 -55.28
CA VAL A 450 -1.90 -19.59 -56.66
C VAL A 450 -1.11 -20.45 -57.66
N ILE A 451 0.20 -20.63 -57.46
CA ILE A 451 1.02 -21.51 -58.32
C ILE A 451 0.48 -22.95 -58.27
N ILE A 452 0.19 -23.48 -57.09
CA ILE A 452 -0.36 -24.83 -56.93
C ILE A 452 -1.72 -24.94 -57.64
N GLN A 453 -2.59 -23.93 -57.53
CA GLN A 453 -3.88 -23.91 -58.24
C GLN A 453 -3.71 -23.91 -59.76
N VAL A 454 -2.75 -23.15 -60.29
CA VAL A 454 -2.43 -23.16 -61.73
C VAL A 454 -1.92 -24.55 -62.16
N LEU A 455 -1.03 -25.17 -61.39
CA LEU A 455 -0.51 -26.51 -61.67
C LEU A 455 -1.63 -27.56 -61.63
N LEU A 456 -2.49 -27.53 -60.62
CA LEU A 456 -3.63 -28.44 -60.49
C LEU A 456 -4.61 -28.26 -61.65
N ALA A 457 -4.93 -27.00 -62.02
CA ALA A 457 -5.77 -26.70 -63.18
C ALA A 457 -5.15 -27.26 -64.47
N ALA A 458 -3.85 -27.08 -64.68
CA ALA A 458 -3.13 -27.62 -65.83
C ALA A 458 -3.10 -29.16 -65.86
N MET A 459 -3.06 -29.82 -64.69
CA MET A 459 -3.15 -31.28 -64.58
C MET A 459 -4.56 -31.82 -64.82
N THR A 460 -5.60 -31.05 -64.50
CA THR A 460 -7.00 -31.42 -64.81
C THR A 460 -7.41 -31.20 -66.26
N ILE A 461 -6.58 -30.50 -67.04
CA ILE A 461 -6.77 -30.37 -68.48
C ILE A 461 -6.43 -31.71 -69.14
N ASP A 462 -7.40 -32.28 -69.84
CA ASP A 462 -7.22 -33.51 -70.61
C ASP A 462 -6.66 -33.16 -71.99
N TRP A 463 -5.32 -33.20 -72.11
CA TRP A 463 -4.54 -32.74 -73.28
C TRP A 463 -4.84 -33.50 -74.59
N GLN A 464 -5.63 -34.58 -74.52
CA GLN A 464 -6.02 -35.41 -75.65
C GLN A 464 -7.51 -35.26 -76.04
N LYS A 465 -8.30 -34.52 -75.25
CA LYS A 465 -9.74 -34.36 -75.49
C LYS A 465 -10.02 -33.24 -76.50
N LYS A 466 -10.53 -33.59 -77.68
CA LYS A 466 -10.89 -32.64 -78.75
C LYS A 466 -12.31 -32.10 -78.57
N GLY A 467 -12.50 -30.80 -78.82
CA GLY A 467 -13.81 -30.14 -78.82
C GLY A 467 -14.23 -29.45 -77.51
N VAL A 468 -13.28 -29.08 -76.65
CA VAL A 468 -13.54 -28.36 -75.40
C VAL A 468 -13.12 -26.90 -75.56
N TRP A 469 -13.70 -25.98 -74.78
CA TRP A 469 -13.51 -24.52 -74.94
C TRP A 469 -12.03 -24.06 -74.85
N TYR A 470 -11.14 -24.85 -74.24
CA TYR A 470 -9.71 -24.56 -74.10
C TYR A 470 -8.82 -25.20 -75.20
N THR A 471 -9.39 -25.95 -76.16
CA THR A 471 -8.65 -26.64 -77.23
C THR A 471 -7.79 -25.69 -78.11
N PRO A 472 -8.23 -24.47 -78.51
CA PRO A 472 -7.40 -23.57 -79.32
C PRO A 472 -6.10 -23.13 -78.64
N LEU A 473 -6.14 -22.96 -77.31
CA LEU A 473 -5.01 -22.51 -76.52
C LEU A 473 -3.96 -23.63 -76.33
N ILE A 474 -4.42 -24.89 -76.27
CA ILE A 474 -3.54 -26.07 -76.23
C ILE A 474 -2.83 -26.28 -77.58
N GLU A 475 -3.53 -26.10 -78.70
CA GLU A 475 -2.94 -26.20 -80.04
C GLU A 475 -1.89 -25.10 -80.29
N TYR A 476 -2.16 -23.87 -79.83
CA TYR A 476 -1.20 -22.77 -79.86
C TYR A 476 0.08 -23.08 -79.05
N LEU A 477 -0.06 -23.61 -77.83
CA LEU A 477 1.11 -23.98 -77.01
C LEU A 477 1.89 -25.17 -77.60
N LYS A 478 1.23 -26.17 -78.18
CA LYS A 478 1.90 -27.28 -78.88
C LYS A 478 2.67 -26.82 -80.12
N GLY A 479 2.24 -25.76 -80.78
CA GLY A 479 2.95 -25.15 -81.91
C GLY A 479 4.18 -24.31 -81.54
N ILE A 480 4.38 -24.00 -80.25
CA ILE A 480 5.55 -23.24 -79.75
C ILE A 480 6.67 -24.18 -79.26
N PHE A 481 6.32 -25.39 -78.81
CA PHE A 481 7.25 -26.38 -78.26
C PHE A 481 7.60 -27.54 -79.21
N ASN A 482 7.11 -27.51 -80.45
CA ASN A 482 7.62 -28.28 -81.59
C ASN A 482 8.40 -27.33 -82.49
#